data_AF-A0A7H4M3T4-F1
#
_entry.id   AF-A0A7H4M3T4-F1
#
_cell.length_a   1.000
_cell.length_b   1.000
_cell.length_c   1.000
_cell.angle_alpha   90.00
_cell.angle_beta   90.00
_cell.angle_gamma   90.00
#
_symmetry.space_group_name_H-M   'P 1'
#
loop_
_entity.id
_entity.type
_entity.pdbx_description
1 polymer ?
#
loop_
_entity_poly.entity_id
_entity_poly.type
_entity_poly.pdbx_seq_one_letter_code
_entity_poly.pdbx_strand_id
1 'polypeptide(L)'
;MQKQMGGMNARAKVAGMMMRQQAAADLNQLGLFIWAWPDGPQDMKQRLALLRQGGFIYSALFSHPVADAQQVEQWRQRWFTSPLPFASDGVVVRREKASPGRFWVPGQGDWVIAWKYPPASRVMEVRRISFSIGRSGKIAVVAHLEPQMLDDKRVQRVSVGSVSRWYNLDIGIGDQLQISLAGQGIPRIDSVVWRTAQRNKPQPPAARFNALTCYFATPECAEQFLSRLVWLSSRSVLDIDGAGEALWRSLHDARSMEHLFSWLAFTPERLQAIPGVSTLRGQRLWHQFNLARERPFLRWIQAMGVPIPKTAFARLKEDDWRRMQERNEEQWRRLPGIGAERARQLVTFLHHPDVAALAKWLSGQRVPGF
;
A
#
# COMPACT_ATOMS: atom_id res chain seq x y z
N MET A 1 -19.93 20.02 10.50
CA MET A 1 -19.94 20.22 9.02
C MET A 1 -18.72 19.53 8.42
N GLN A 2 -18.84 18.94 7.23
CA GLN A 2 -17.75 18.18 6.61
C GLN A 2 -16.48 19.01 6.41
N LYS A 3 -16.63 20.28 5.99
CA LYS A 3 -15.54 21.25 5.85
C LYS A 3 -14.68 21.43 7.10
N GLN A 4 -15.27 21.31 8.29
CA GLN A 4 -14.58 21.55 9.57
C GLN A 4 -14.05 20.26 10.19
N MET A 5 -14.86 19.20 10.15
CA MET A 5 -14.62 17.99 10.95
C MET A 5 -14.00 16.84 10.16
N GLY A 6 -14.00 16.90 8.82
CA GLY A 6 -13.47 15.81 8.01
C GLY A 6 -14.28 14.51 8.17
N GLY A 7 -13.66 13.37 7.83
CA GLY A 7 -14.32 12.07 7.86
C GLY A 7 -14.55 11.51 9.27
N MET A 8 -13.94 12.11 10.31
CA MET A 8 -14.03 11.76 11.73
C MET A 8 -13.79 10.29 12.05
N ASN A 9 -12.97 9.63 11.23
CA ASN A 9 -12.80 8.18 11.23
C ASN A 9 -14.07 7.33 11.08
N ALA A 10 -15.18 7.89 10.59
CA ALA A 10 -16.45 7.16 10.53
C ALA A 10 -16.29 5.82 9.82
N ARG A 11 -15.49 5.79 8.74
CA ARG A 11 -15.18 4.57 7.99
C ARG A 11 -14.53 3.47 8.85
N ALA A 12 -13.44 3.75 9.57
CA ALA A 12 -12.77 2.68 10.33
C ALA A 12 -13.55 2.29 11.57
N LYS A 13 -14.30 3.23 12.19
CA LYS A 13 -15.23 2.92 13.29
C LYS A 13 -16.29 1.92 12.85
N VAL A 14 -16.99 2.19 11.75
CA VAL A 14 -18.02 1.29 11.19
C VAL A 14 -17.40 -0.05 10.77
N ALA A 15 -16.27 -0.03 10.05
CA ALA A 15 -15.60 -1.27 9.66
C ALA A 15 -15.18 -2.11 10.88
N GLY A 16 -14.65 -1.46 11.92
CA GLY A 16 -14.30 -2.10 13.18
C GLY A 16 -15.50 -2.69 13.90
N MET A 17 -16.66 -2.01 13.89
CA MET A 17 -17.92 -2.55 14.43
C MET A 17 -18.39 -3.79 13.65
N MET A 18 -18.33 -3.76 12.32
CA MET A 18 -18.79 -4.86 11.45
C MET A 18 -17.87 -6.09 11.46
N MET A 19 -16.59 -5.92 11.82
CA MET A 19 -15.64 -7.03 11.91
C MET A 19 -15.63 -7.72 13.28
N ARG A 20 -16.42 -7.26 14.26
CA ARG A 20 -16.50 -7.89 15.59
C ARG A 20 -17.26 -9.21 15.49
N GLN A 21 -16.70 -10.24 16.13
CA GLN A 21 -17.34 -11.56 16.21
C GLN A 21 -18.50 -11.61 17.20
N GLN A 22 -18.56 -10.66 18.15
CA GLN A 22 -19.64 -10.59 19.14
C GLN A 22 -20.65 -9.50 18.75
N ALA A 23 -21.94 -9.84 18.82
CA ALA A 23 -23.07 -9.01 18.40
C ALA A 23 -23.34 -7.78 19.29
N ALA A 24 -22.50 -7.50 20.29
CA ALA A 24 -22.64 -6.37 21.21
C ALA A 24 -22.25 -5.01 20.59
N ALA A 25 -22.21 -4.91 19.25
CA ALA A 25 -22.04 -3.61 18.60
C ALA A 25 -23.32 -2.80 18.81
N ASP A 26 -23.16 -1.51 19.11
CA ASP A 26 -24.26 -0.57 19.30
C ASP A 26 -24.87 -0.24 17.92
N LEU A 27 -25.56 -1.23 17.31
CA LEU A 27 -26.07 -1.18 15.93
C LEU A 27 -27.05 -0.02 15.71
N ASN A 28 -27.61 0.51 16.79
CA ASN A 28 -28.47 1.70 16.79
C ASN A 28 -27.73 2.97 16.30
N GLN A 29 -26.40 2.94 16.23
CA GLN A 29 -25.58 4.02 15.68
C GLN A 29 -25.25 3.85 14.19
N LEU A 30 -25.72 2.77 13.55
CA LEU A 30 -25.44 2.47 12.14
C LEU A 30 -26.67 2.75 11.26
N GLY A 31 -26.48 3.60 10.25
CA GLY A 31 -27.43 3.78 9.16
C GLY A 31 -27.01 3.00 7.91
N LEU A 32 -27.99 2.63 7.08
CA LEU A 32 -27.75 1.95 5.81
C LEU A 32 -28.18 2.82 4.62
N PHE A 33 -27.23 3.14 3.75
CA PHE A 33 -27.47 3.85 2.50
C PHE A 33 -27.26 2.92 1.31
N ILE A 34 -28.32 2.57 0.59
CA ILE A 34 -28.23 1.75 -0.62
C ILE A 34 -27.83 2.65 -1.79
N TRP A 35 -26.55 2.66 -2.12
CA TRP A 35 -26.02 3.52 -3.18
C TRP A 35 -26.30 2.97 -4.59
N ALA A 36 -26.44 1.65 -4.74
CA ALA A 36 -26.73 0.99 -6.02
C ALA A 36 -27.61 -0.25 -5.83
N TRP A 37 -28.43 -0.53 -6.84
CA TRP A 37 -29.22 -1.75 -6.97
C TRP A 37 -28.92 -2.35 -8.35
N PRO A 38 -27.91 -3.23 -8.45
CA PRO A 38 -27.58 -3.91 -9.70
C PRO A 38 -28.79 -4.66 -10.23
N ASP A 39 -29.07 -4.51 -11.52
CA ASP A 39 -30.18 -5.17 -12.22
C ASP A 39 -31.59 -4.81 -11.68
N GLY A 40 -31.71 -3.74 -10.88
CA GLY A 40 -32.99 -3.15 -10.49
C GLY A 40 -33.65 -2.31 -11.60
N PRO A 41 -34.75 -1.60 -11.29
CA PRO A 41 -35.41 -0.71 -12.25
C PRO A 41 -34.43 0.26 -12.89
N GLN A 42 -34.51 0.44 -14.22
CA GLN A 42 -33.60 1.31 -14.97
C GLN A 42 -33.82 2.78 -14.65
N ASP A 43 -35.09 3.17 -14.47
CA ASP A 43 -35.48 4.52 -14.08
C ASP A 43 -35.08 4.81 -12.62
N MET A 44 -34.34 5.89 -12.42
CA MET A 44 -33.78 6.22 -11.11
C MET A 44 -34.89 6.61 -10.12
N LYS A 45 -35.92 7.31 -10.58
CA LYS A 45 -37.02 7.78 -9.74
C LYS A 45 -37.82 6.60 -9.20
N GLN A 46 -38.13 5.64 -10.07
CA GLN A 46 -38.79 4.38 -9.71
C GLN A 46 -37.93 3.58 -8.73
N ARG A 47 -36.62 3.45 -8.99
CA ARG A 47 -35.67 2.76 -8.11
C ARG A 47 -35.65 3.37 -6.70
N LEU A 48 -35.57 4.69 -6.59
CA LEU A 48 -35.56 5.40 -5.31
C LEU A 48 -36.90 5.26 -4.58
N ALA A 49 -38.02 5.28 -5.30
CA ALA A 49 -39.35 5.06 -4.73
C ALA A 49 -39.49 3.65 -4.14
N LEU A 50 -39.07 2.62 -4.87
CA LEU A 50 -39.10 1.23 -4.39
C LEU A 50 -38.17 1.01 -3.18
N LEU A 51 -36.97 1.58 -3.19
CA LEU A 51 -36.06 1.53 -2.04
C LEU A 51 -36.70 2.18 -0.80
N ARG A 52 -37.37 3.33 -0.99
CA ARG A 52 -38.08 4.01 0.10
C ARG A 52 -39.25 3.17 0.63
N GLN A 53 -40.03 2.53 -0.25
CA GLN A 53 -41.12 1.62 0.14
C GLN A 53 -40.60 0.41 0.92
N GLY A 54 -39.41 -0.09 0.57
CA GLY A 54 -38.71 -1.15 1.31
C GLY A 54 -38.03 -0.71 2.61
N GLY A 55 -38.20 0.55 3.05
CA GLY A 55 -37.62 1.08 4.29
C GLY A 55 -36.22 1.70 4.16
N PHE A 56 -35.60 1.66 2.98
CA PHE A 56 -34.30 2.29 2.73
C PHE A 56 -34.45 3.78 2.36
N ILE A 57 -34.82 4.59 3.35
CA ILE A 57 -35.21 5.99 3.14
C ILE A 57 -34.05 6.90 2.67
N TYR A 58 -32.81 6.61 3.08
CA TYR A 58 -31.69 7.53 2.85
C TYR A 58 -31.30 7.66 1.39
N SER A 59 -31.44 6.60 0.60
CA SER A 59 -31.16 6.62 -0.85
C SER A 59 -32.00 7.69 -1.55
N ALA A 60 -33.28 7.79 -1.21
CA ALA A 60 -34.19 8.79 -1.77
C ALA A 60 -33.96 10.19 -1.20
N LEU A 61 -33.58 10.31 0.09
CA LEU A 61 -33.36 11.59 0.74
C LEU A 61 -32.12 12.33 0.24
N PHE A 62 -31.04 11.61 -0.09
CA PHE A 62 -29.75 12.20 -0.46
C PHE A 62 -29.37 11.97 -1.94
N SER A 63 -30.28 11.49 -2.78
CA SER A 63 -30.10 11.45 -4.23
C SER A 63 -30.93 12.55 -4.88
N HIS A 64 -30.29 13.49 -5.55
CA HIS A 64 -30.97 14.58 -6.27
C HIS A 64 -30.73 14.50 -7.77
N PRO A 65 -31.77 14.72 -8.60
CA PRO A 65 -31.58 14.87 -10.03
C PRO A 65 -30.79 16.15 -10.31
N VAL A 66 -29.94 16.08 -11.33
CA VAL A 66 -29.11 17.19 -11.82
C VAL A 66 -29.13 17.17 -13.34
N ALA A 67 -29.19 18.34 -13.97
CA ALA A 67 -29.19 18.49 -15.42
C ALA A 67 -27.78 18.70 -15.99
N ASP A 68 -26.88 19.27 -15.21
CA ASP A 68 -25.55 19.70 -15.66
C ASP A 68 -24.50 19.64 -14.53
N ALA A 69 -23.25 19.88 -14.89
CA ALA A 69 -22.12 19.88 -13.96
C ALA A 69 -22.16 21.02 -12.94
N GLN A 70 -22.82 22.14 -13.25
CA GLN A 70 -22.94 23.28 -12.33
C GLN A 70 -23.86 22.92 -11.16
N GLN A 71 -24.98 22.25 -11.43
CA GLN A 71 -25.88 21.75 -10.40
C GLN A 71 -25.20 20.68 -9.52
N VAL A 72 -24.35 19.83 -10.11
CA VAL A 72 -23.52 18.90 -9.32
C VAL A 72 -22.61 19.65 -8.36
N GLU A 73 -21.89 20.68 -8.83
CA GLU A 73 -21.00 21.46 -7.97
C GLU A 73 -21.77 22.21 -6.87
N GLN A 74 -22.96 22.73 -7.16
CA GLN A 74 -23.84 23.35 -6.16
C GLN A 74 -24.22 22.35 -5.05
N TRP A 75 -24.64 21.13 -5.40
CA TRP A 75 -24.94 20.09 -4.43
C TRP A 75 -23.72 19.67 -3.63
N ARG A 76 -22.58 19.48 -4.30
CA ARG A 76 -21.30 19.16 -3.67
C ARG A 76 -20.91 20.23 -2.66
N GLN A 77 -20.96 21.50 -3.04
CA GLN A 77 -20.64 22.60 -2.13
C GLN A 77 -21.62 22.67 -0.97
N ARG A 78 -22.92 22.52 -1.23
CA ARG A 78 -23.96 22.49 -0.19
C ARG A 78 -23.68 21.40 0.85
N TRP A 79 -23.44 20.16 0.41
CA TRP A 79 -23.15 19.06 1.33
C TRP A 79 -21.79 19.19 2.03
N PHE A 80 -20.82 19.86 1.41
CA PHE A 80 -19.54 20.16 2.05
C PHE A 80 -19.68 21.18 3.20
N THR A 81 -20.52 22.19 3.03
CA THR A 81 -20.68 23.31 3.98
C THR A 81 -21.91 23.22 4.88
N SER A 82 -22.76 22.20 4.73
CA SER A 82 -23.96 22.01 5.56
C SER A 82 -23.76 20.86 6.56
N PRO A 83 -24.52 20.83 7.67
CA PRO A 83 -24.56 19.66 8.54
C PRO A 83 -25.20 18.47 7.81
N LEU A 84 -24.60 17.30 7.95
CA LEU A 84 -25.13 16.01 7.49
C LEU A 84 -25.18 15.05 8.69
N PRO A 85 -26.13 14.10 8.72
CA PRO A 85 -26.23 13.11 9.80
C PRO A 85 -25.16 12.01 9.71
N PHE A 86 -24.26 12.08 8.73
CA PHE A 86 -23.15 11.16 8.53
C PHE A 86 -21.94 11.90 7.96
N ALA A 87 -20.76 11.30 8.10
CA ALA A 87 -19.54 11.81 7.45
C ALA A 87 -19.49 11.40 5.97
N SER A 88 -19.03 12.28 5.09
CA SER A 88 -18.90 12.02 3.64
C SER A 88 -17.60 12.59 3.08
N ASP A 89 -16.96 11.94 2.11
CA ASP A 89 -15.69 12.42 1.52
C ASP A 89 -15.87 13.05 0.14
N GLY A 90 -17.10 13.24 -0.30
CA GLY A 90 -17.46 13.85 -1.58
C GLY A 90 -18.88 13.51 -2.01
N VAL A 91 -19.11 13.60 -3.31
CA VAL A 91 -20.36 13.21 -3.97
C VAL A 91 -20.11 12.13 -5.01
N VAL A 92 -21.12 11.31 -5.26
CA VAL A 92 -21.12 10.36 -6.37
C VAL A 92 -22.06 10.88 -7.44
N VAL A 93 -21.51 11.15 -8.62
CA VAL A 93 -22.28 11.50 -9.81
C VAL A 93 -22.47 10.23 -10.61
N ARG A 94 -23.72 9.92 -10.96
CA ARG A 94 -24.04 8.74 -11.74
C ARG A 94 -25.01 9.09 -12.85
N ARG A 95 -24.86 8.42 -13.98
CA ARG A 95 -25.88 8.36 -15.02
C ARG A 95 -27.01 7.47 -14.54
N GLU A 96 -28.20 7.74 -15.05
CA GLU A 96 -29.38 6.91 -14.79
C GLU A 96 -29.20 5.49 -15.32
N LYS A 97 -28.70 5.39 -16.57
CA LYS A 97 -28.37 4.12 -17.22
C LYS A 97 -26.95 3.70 -16.87
N ALA A 98 -26.81 2.44 -16.47
CA ALA A 98 -25.55 1.77 -16.16
C ALA A 98 -25.49 0.43 -16.90
N SER A 99 -24.28 -0.11 -17.12
CA SER A 99 -24.13 -1.48 -17.60
C SER A 99 -24.75 -2.47 -16.61
N PRO A 100 -25.17 -3.68 -17.04
CA PRO A 100 -25.61 -4.73 -16.12
C PRO A 100 -24.60 -5.01 -15.00
N GLY A 101 -25.08 -5.39 -13.82
CA GLY A 101 -24.26 -5.53 -12.61
C GLY A 101 -23.09 -6.49 -12.77
N ARG A 102 -23.30 -7.57 -13.53
CA ARG A 102 -22.29 -8.60 -13.85
C ARG A 102 -21.03 -8.07 -14.55
N PHE A 103 -21.07 -6.87 -15.14
CA PHE A 103 -19.94 -6.26 -15.83
C PHE A 103 -19.22 -5.20 -15.00
N TRP A 104 -19.63 -4.98 -13.75
CA TRP A 104 -19.03 -3.94 -12.92
C TRP A 104 -17.65 -4.40 -12.43
N VAL A 105 -16.62 -3.70 -12.87
CA VAL A 105 -15.24 -3.91 -12.44
C VAL A 105 -14.71 -2.63 -11.77
N PRO A 106 -14.00 -2.72 -10.63
CA PRO A 106 -13.41 -1.56 -9.98
C PRO A 106 -12.55 -0.73 -10.94
N GLY A 107 -12.85 0.57 -11.04
CA GLY A 107 -12.13 1.52 -11.88
C GLY A 107 -12.51 1.52 -13.36
N GLN A 108 -13.53 0.75 -13.79
CA GLN A 108 -13.95 0.65 -15.19
C GLN A 108 -15.38 1.15 -15.46
N GLY A 109 -16.03 1.82 -14.49
CA GLY A 109 -17.37 2.36 -14.67
C GLY A 109 -17.36 3.72 -15.36
N ASP A 110 -17.82 3.78 -16.61
CA ASP A 110 -17.99 5.02 -17.40
C ASP A 110 -19.24 5.83 -17.02
N TRP A 111 -20.18 5.19 -16.31
CA TRP A 111 -21.45 5.76 -15.88
C TRP A 111 -21.43 6.38 -14.48
N VAL A 112 -20.30 6.31 -13.77
CA VAL A 112 -20.19 6.77 -12.37
C VAL A 112 -18.83 7.39 -12.08
N ILE A 113 -18.83 8.49 -11.35
CA ILE A 113 -17.62 9.15 -10.88
C ILE A 113 -17.80 9.64 -9.43
N ALA A 114 -16.76 9.47 -8.62
CA ALA A 114 -16.69 10.03 -7.28
C ALA A 114 -15.96 11.38 -7.33
N TRP A 115 -16.68 12.47 -7.04
CA TRP A 115 -16.11 13.81 -6.95
C TRP A 115 -15.86 14.18 -5.50
N LYS A 116 -14.61 14.00 -5.06
CA LYS A 116 -14.21 14.20 -3.67
C LYS A 116 -14.20 15.67 -3.24
N TYR A 117 -14.41 15.90 -1.94
CA TYR A 117 -14.12 17.20 -1.33
C TYR A 117 -12.61 17.46 -1.34
N PRO A 118 -12.18 18.73 -1.25
CA PRO A 118 -10.77 19.03 -1.00
C PRO A 118 -10.36 18.32 0.29
N PRO A 119 -9.24 17.56 0.30
CA PRO A 119 -8.83 16.85 1.49
C PRO A 119 -8.51 17.88 2.59
N ALA A 120 -8.84 17.54 3.83
CA ALA A 120 -8.40 18.36 4.96
C ALA A 120 -6.87 18.48 4.90
N SER A 121 -6.36 19.70 5.02
CA SER A 121 -4.93 19.99 5.09
C SER A 121 -4.56 20.72 6.37
N ARG A 122 -3.32 20.53 6.82
CA ARG A 122 -2.71 21.30 7.91
C ARG A 122 -1.31 21.73 7.51
N VAL A 123 -0.90 22.88 8.02
CA VAL A 123 0.48 23.35 7.89
C VAL A 123 1.28 22.72 9.03
N MET A 124 2.41 22.09 8.70
CA MET A 124 3.23 21.34 9.64
C MET A 124 4.70 21.68 9.41
N GLU A 125 5.44 21.96 10.48
CA GLU A 125 6.87 22.25 10.42
C GLU A 125 7.70 20.97 10.18
N VAL A 126 8.73 21.03 9.35
CA VAL A 126 9.70 19.96 9.16
C VAL A 126 10.71 19.95 10.31
N ARG A 127 10.61 18.95 11.19
CA ARG A 127 11.53 18.78 12.33
C ARG A 127 12.82 18.06 11.95
N ARG A 128 12.76 17.14 10.99
CA ARG A 128 13.92 16.35 10.53
C ARG A 128 13.69 15.82 9.13
N ILE A 129 14.76 15.62 8.38
CA ILE A 129 14.74 14.87 7.12
C ILE A 129 15.58 13.61 7.30
N SER A 130 15.05 12.47 6.87
CA SER A 130 15.79 11.20 6.86
C SER A 130 15.72 10.53 5.49
N PHE A 131 16.67 9.64 5.24
CA PHE A 131 16.77 8.88 4.02
C PHE A 131 16.54 7.40 4.33
N SER A 132 15.79 6.71 3.48
CA SER A 132 15.63 5.26 3.53
C SER A 132 16.03 4.63 2.21
N ILE A 133 16.65 3.46 2.27
CA ILE A 133 17.13 2.74 1.08
C ILE A 133 16.15 1.62 0.80
N GLY A 134 15.37 1.74 -0.28
CA GLY A 134 14.40 0.71 -0.65
C GLY A 134 15.07 -0.54 -1.21
N ARG A 135 14.29 -1.61 -1.39
CA ARG A 135 14.75 -2.91 -1.92
C ARG A 135 15.52 -2.84 -3.25
N SER A 136 15.25 -1.81 -4.06
CA SER A 136 15.91 -1.59 -5.36
C SER A 136 17.18 -0.73 -5.28
N GLY A 137 17.64 -0.39 -4.08
CA GLY A 137 18.76 0.52 -3.85
C GLY A 137 18.39 2.01 -3.96
N LYS A 138 17.19 2.32 -4.47
CA LYS A 138 16.70 3.70 -4.58
C LYS A 138 16.54 4.34 -3.20
N ILE A 139 17.08 5.54 -3.06
CA ILE A 139 16.97 6.35 -1.85
C ILE A 139 15.66 7.13 -1.89
N ALA A 140 14.84 6.95 -0.86
CA ALA A 140 13.64 7.72 -0.61
C ALA A 140 13.88 8.73 0.52
N VAL A 141 13.30 9.92 0.38
CA VAL A 141 13.37 10.99 1.37
C VAL A 141 12.08 11.01 2.18
N VAL A 142 12.21 11.10 3.50
CA VAL A 142 11.10 11.19 4.46
C VAL A 142 11.28 12.45 5.29
N ALA A 143 10.26 13.32 5.29
CA ALA A 143 10.19 14.46 6.18
C ALA A 143 9.46 14.04 7.46
N HIS A 144 10.10 14.25 8.61
CA HIS A 144 9.51 14.15 9.93
C HIS A 144 8.95 15.52 10.28
N LEU A 145 7.68 15.55 10.61
CA LEU A 145 6.89 16.74 10.81
C LEU A 145 6.61 16.93 12.29
N GLU A 146 6.32 18.16 12.69
CA GLU A 146 5.65 18.41 13.95
C GLU A 146 4.35 17.59 14.01
N PRO A 147 4.13 16.76 15.04
CA PRO A 147 2.94 15.94 15.14
C PRO A 147 1.65 16.77 15.19
N GLN A 148 0.78 16.61 14.19
CA GLN A 148 -0.55 17.23 14.17
C GLN A 148 -1.63 16.19 13.89
N MET A 149 -2.83 16.43 14.43
CA MET A 149 -4.01 15.64 14.07
C MET A 149 -4.57 16.14 12.74
N LEU A 150 -4.67 15.24 11.77
CA LEU A 150 -5.28 15.47 10.48
C LEU A 150 -6.37 14.41 10.28
N ASP A 151 -7.62 14.85 10.33
CA ASP A 151 -8.78 13.97 10.48
C ASP A 151 -8.63 13.11 11.76
N ASP A 152 -8.51 11.80 11.61
CA ASP A 152 -8.35 10.83 12.69
C ASP A 152 -6.93 10.33 12.88
N LYS A 153 -5.98 10.83 12.09
CA LYS A 153 -4.60 10.37 12.09
C LYS A 153 -3.69 11.41 12.71
N ARG A 154 -2.83 10.96 13.62
CA ARG A 154 -1.68 11.74 14.07
C ARG A 154 -0.59 11.64 13.01
N VAL A 155 -0.49 12.67 12.17
CA VAL A 155 0.54 12.73 11.12
C VAL A 155 1.82 13.26 11.73
N GLN A 156 2.91 12.52 11.54
CA GLN A 156 4.25 12.87 12.05
C GLN A 156 5.33 12.69 10.98
N ARG A 157 5.00 12.04 9.86
CA ARG A 157 5.91 11.70 8.79
C ARG A 157 5.18 11.77 7.46
N VAL A 158 5.89 12.22 6.43
CA VAL A 158 5.42 12.22 5.06
C VAL A 158 6.55 11.80 4.12
N SER A 159 6.23 10.95 3.14
CA SER A 159 7.18 10.62 2.08
C SER A 159 7.30 11.79 1.11
N VAL A 160 8.51 12.28 0.92
CA VAL A 160 8.81 13.30 -0.09
C VAL A 160 8.96 12.65 -1.48
N GLY A 161 9.46 11.41 -1.52
CA GLY A 161 9.70 10.64 -2.73
C GLY A 161 11.20 10.47 -3.00
N SER A 162 11.63 10.65 -4.26
CA SER A 162 13.05 10.53 -4.62
C SER A 162 13.87 11.72 -4.13
N VAL A 163 15.19 11.52 -4.03
CA VAL A 163 16.16 12.60 -3.74
C VAL A 163 16.04 13.75 -4.75
N SER A 164 15.89 13.45 -6.05
CA SER A 164 15.67 14.48 -7.07
C SER A 164 14.39 15.29 -6.83
N ARG A 165 13.29 14.62 -6.46
CA ARG A 165 12.04 15.32 -6.12
C ARG A 165 12.20 16.20 -4.88
N TRP A 166 12.94 15.73 -3.87
CA TRP A 166 13.24 16.52 -2.68
C TRP A 166 14.05 17.78 -3.01
N TYR A 167 15.07 17.67 -3.87
CA TYR A 167 15.81 18.84 -4.35
C TYR A 167 14.92 19.81 -5.12
N ASN A 168 14.07 19.31 -6.02
CA ASN A 168 13.15 20.14 -6.81
C ASN A 168 12.11 20.87 -5.94
N LEU A 169 11.64 20.24 -4.86
CA LEU A 169 10.72 20.87 -3.91
C LEU A 169 11.43 21.86 -2.98
N ASP A 170 12.76 21.80 -2.90
CA ASP A 170 13.60 22.62 -2.02
C ASP A 170 13.06 22.63 -0.58
N ILE A 171 13.00 21.46 0.05
CA ILE A 171 12.55 21.32 1.44
C ILE A 171 13.75 21.26 2.38
N GLY A 172 13.80 22.14 3.37
CA GLY A 172 14.77 22.16 4.47
C GLY A 172 14.12 21.87 5.83
N ILE A 173 14.96 21.62 6.84
CA ILE A 173 14.52 21.56 8.23
C ILE A 173 14.06 22.96 8.67
N GLY A 174 12.91 23.04 9.35
CA GLY A 174 12.25 24.29 9.75
C GLY A 174 11.23 24.83 8.74
N ASP A 175 11.17 24.28 7.52
CA ASP A 175 10.14 24.68 6.54
C ASP A 175 8.74 24.28 6.99
N GLN A 176 7.73 25.04 6.58
CA GLN A 176 6.34 24.71 6.82
C GLN A 176 5.69 24.14 5.56
N LEU A 177 5.20 22.92 5.67
CA LEU A 177 4.57 22.18 4.57
C LEU A 177 3.06 22.13 4.73
N GLN A 178 2.31 22.35 3.65
CA GLN A 178 0.90 22.01 3.62
C GLN A 178 0.76 20.51 3.37
N ILE A 179 0.21 19.81 4.34
CA ILE A 179 0.03 18.36 4.32
C ILE A 179 -1.45 18.04 4.29
N SER A 180 -1.85 17.18 3.35
CA SER A 180 -3.18 16.59 3.31
C SER A 180 -3.13 15.07 3.31
N LEU A 181 -4.29 14.44 3.49
CA LEU A 181 -4.45 13.00 3.36
C LEU A 181 -4.97 12.64 1.97
N ALA A 182 -4.26 11.77 1.25
CA ALA A 182 -4.72 11.17 0.01
C ALA A 182 -5.28 9.75 0.21
N GLY A 183 -6.32 9.42 -0.56
CA GLY A 183 -6.86 8.07 -0.65
C GLY A 183 -7.23 7.47 0.71
N GLN A 184 -6.54 6.40 1.12
CA GLN A 184 -6.71 5.66 2.37
C GLN A 184 -6.07 6.36 3.60
N GLY A 185 -5.93 7.69 3.54
CA GLY A 185 -5.31 8.49 4.59
C GLY A 185 -3.79 8.42 4.60
N ILE A 186 -3.16 8.42 3.42
CA ILE A 186 -1.70 8.52 3.28
C ILE A 186 -1.34 10.02 3.27
N PRO A 187 -0.47 10.50 4.17
CA PRO A 187 -0.02 11.88 4.15
C PRO A 187 0.69 12.21 2.83
N ARG A 188 0.39 13.38 2.26
CA ARG A 188 1.05 13.92 1.07
C ARG A 188 1.39 15.39 1.27
N ILE A 189 2.46 15.83 0.60
CA ILE A 189 2.86 17.23 0.55
C ILE A 189 2.11 17.90 -0.60
N ASP A 190 1.27 18.88 -0.30
CA ASP A 190 0.58 19.69 -1.30
C ASP A 190 1.46 20.86 -1.77
N SER A 191 2.12 21.55 -0.84
CA SER A 191 2.98 22.71 -1.12
C SER A 191 3.95 23.01 0.03
N VAL A 192 4.98 23.80 -0.27
CA VAL A 192 5.82 24.46 0.74
C VAL A 192 5.24 25.85 0.98
N VAL A 193 4.70 26.09 2.17
CA VAL A 193 3.97 27.33 2.51
C VAL A 193 4.93 28.42 2.96
N TRP A 194 5.94 28.04 3.73
CA TRP A 194 6.94 28.96 4.23
C TRP A 194 8.31 28.26 4.29
N ARG A 195 9.35 29.02 3.99
CA ARG A 195 10.74 28.55 4.01
C ARG A 195 11.53 29.32 5.04
N THR A 196 12.32 28.60 5.84
CA THR A 196 13.29 29.25 6.72
C THR A 196 14.42 29.89 5.91
N ALA A 197 14.91 31.04 6.38
CA ALA A 197 16.01 31.78 5.77
C ALA A 197 17.32 30.97 5.81
N GLN A 198 17.62 30.32 6.93
CA GLN A 198 18.78 29.45 7.06
C GLN A 198 18.44 28.04 6.58
N ARG A 199 18.92 27.68 5.38
CA ARG A 199 18.64 26.38 4.76
C ARG A 199 19.48 25.26 5.40
N ASN A 200 18.92 24.57 6.39
CA ASN A 200 19.53 23.34 6.91
C ASN A 200 19.00 22.12 6.15
N LYS A 201 19.86 21.46 5.36
CA LYS A 201 19.55 20.26 4.59
C LYS A 201 20.59 19.16 4.83
N PRO A 202 20.19 17.98 5.31
CA PRO A 202 21.13 16.88 5.47
C PRO A 202 21.56 16.34 4.11
N GLN A 203 22.81 15.88 4.02
CA GLN A 203 23.31 15.26 2.78
C GLN A 203 22.69 13.86 2.60
N PRO A 204 22.12 13.55 1.42
CA PRO A 204 21.65 12.20 1.13
C PRO A 204 22.84 11.22 1.10
N PRO A 205 22.65 9.96 1.50
CA PRO A 205 23.68 8.94 1.37
C PRO A 205 24.05 8.76 -0.10
N ALA A 206 25.29 8.32 -0.37
CA ALA A 206 25.72 7.99 -1.71
C ALA A 206 24.86 6.86 -2.31
N ALA A 207 24.47 6.99 -3.58
CA ALA A 207 23.66 6.01 -4.30
C ALA A 207 24.49 4.79 -4.72
N ARG A 208 24.98 4.01 -3.74
CA ARG A 208 25.89 2.86 -3.93
C ARG A 208 25.18 1.54 -4.23
N PHE A 209 23.85 1.50 -4.09
CA PHE A 209 23.05 0.28 -4.13
C PHE A 209 22.13 0.23 -5.34
N ASN A 210 21.81 -0.99 -5.78
CA ASN A 210 20.89 -1.26 -6.89
C ASN A 210 20.03 -2.51 -6.61
N ALA A 211 19.22 -2.94 -7.58
CA ALA A 211 18.32 -4.09 -7.40
C ALA A 211 19.03 -5.45 -7.20
N LEU A 212 20.34 -5.52 -7.44
CA LEU A 212 21.18 -6.71 -7.32
C LEU A 212 22.08 -6.72 -6.07
N THR A 213 22.06 -5.66 -5.25
CA THR A 213 22.90 -5.57 -4.04
C THR A 213 22.17 -5.96 -2.76
N CYS A 214 22.94 -6.25 -1.70
CA CYS A 214 22.46 -6.44 -0.33
C CYS A 214 21.48 -7.62 -0.15
N TYR A 215 21.81 -8.75 -0.75
CA TYR A 215 21.18 -10.05 -0.46
C TYR A 215 21.75 -10.74 0.77
N PHE A 216 22.96 -10.35 1.16
CA PHE A 216 23.67 -10.78 2.35
C PHE A 216 23.69 -9.64 3.36
N ALA A 217 23.64 -9.99 4.65
CA ALA A 217 23.58 -8.99 5.69
C ALA A 217 24.99 -8.52 6.05
N THR A 218 25.29 -7.28 5.71
CA THR A 218 26.48 -6.55 6.19
C THR A 218 26.03 -5.22 6.80
N PRO A 219 26.84 -4.60 7.66
CA PRO A 219 26.53 -3.29 8.23
C PRO A 219 26.18 -2.23 7.17
N GLU A 220 26.87 -2.24 6.03
CA GLU A 220 26.64 -1.30 4.93
C GLU A 220 25.28 -1.55 4.25
N CYS A 221 24.85 -2.81 4.23
CA CYS A 221 23.65 -3.26 3.54
C CYS A 221 22.38 -3.26 4.40
N ALA A 222 22.48 -2.94 5.70
CA ALA A 222 21.41 -3.12 6.69
C ALA A 222 20.04 -2.56 6.24
N GLU A 223 19.99 -1.34 5.73
CA GLU A 223 18.73 -0.69 5.32
C GLU A 223 18.08 -1.32 4.08
N GLN A 224 18.89 -1.68 3.05
CA GLN A 224 18.37 -2.36 1.87
C GLN A 224 17.96 -3.80 2.21
N PHE A 225 18.75 -4.49 3.04
CA PHE A 225 18.48 -5.84 3.49
C PHE A 225 17.16 -5.93 4.27
N LEU A 226 16.95 -5.03 5.23
CA LEU A 226 15.68 -4.91 5.95
C LEU A 226 14.52 -4.58 5.00
N SER A 227 14.72 -3.68 4.03
CA SER A 227 13.70 -3.37 3.03
C SER A 227 13.31 -4.58 2.16
N ARG A 228 14.26 -5.49 1.89
CA ARG A 228 13.98 -6.76 1.17
C ARG A 228 13.19 -7.73 2.04
N LEU A 229 13.53 -7.86 3.32
CA LEU A 229 12.79 -8.69 4.30
C LEU A 229 11.33 -8.21 4.47
N VAL A 230 11.12 -6.90 4.60
CA VAL A 230 9.76 -6.32 4.68
C VAL A 230 8.98 -6.55 3.39
N TRP A 231 9.63 -6.47 2.23
CA TRP A 231 8.98 -6.74 0.95
C TRP A 231 8.55 -8.20 0.80
N LEU A 232 9.44 -9.15 1.10
CA LEU A 232 9.13 -10.57 0.94
C LEU A 232 8.02 -11.05 1.88
N SER A 233 7.87 -10.45 3.08
CA SER A 233 6.79 -10.80 4.00
C SER A 233 5.42 -10.26 3.58
N SER A 234 5.36 -9.33 2.62
CA SER A 234 4.11 -8.71 2.19
C SER A 234 3.09 -9.72 1.66
N ARG A 235 1.80 -9.40 1.81
CA ARG A 235 0.66 -10.25 1.40
C ARG A 235 0.71 -10.68 -0.07
N SER A 236 1.28 -9.85 -0.95
CA SER A 236 1.40 -10.15 -2.39
C SER A 236 2.63 -10.99 -2.75
N VAL A 237 3.48 -11.32 -1.79
CA VAL A 237 4.73 -12.07 -1.97
C VAL A 237 4.65 -13.38 -1.17
N LEU A 238 5.35 -13.54 -0.04
CA LEU A 238 5.26 -14.78 0.75
C LEU A 238 4.12 -14.77 1.77
N ASP A 239 3.51 -13.61 2.02
CA ASP A 239 2.35 -13.47 2.91
C ASP A 239 2.64 -14.06 4.30
N ILE A 240 3.66 -13.50 4.95
CA ILE A 240 4.11 -13.85 6.30
C ILE A 240 3.48 -12.85 7.25
N ASP A 241 2.31 -13.20 7.79
CA ASP A 241 1.56 -12.32 8.67
C ASP A 241 2.32 -12.00 9.96
N GLY A 242 2.24 -10.74 10.40
CA GLY A 242 2.95 -10.24 11.59
C GLY A 242 4.44 -9.93 11.41
N ALA A 243 5.03 -10.20 10.24
CA ALA A 243 6.43 -9.89 9.91
C ALA A 243 6.62 -8.50 9.29
N GLY A 244 6.44 -7.45 10.10
CA GLY A 244 6.75 -6.07 9.73
C GLY A 244 8.21 -5.66 10.01
N GLU A 245 8.56 -4.42 9.66
CA GLU A 245 9.93 -3.89 9.80
C GLU A 245 10.49 -4.06 11.22
N ALA A 246 9.70 -3.73 12.25
CA ALA A 246 10.15 -3.85 13.64
C ALA A 246 10.55 -5.28 14.01
N LEU A 247 9.76 -6.28 13.57
CA LEU A 247 10.08 -7.69 13.84
C LEU A 247 11.31 -8.14 13.06
N TRP A 248 11.43 -7.77 11.78
CA TRP A 248 12.62 -8.10 10.99
C TRP A 248 13.89 -7.47 11.54
N ARG A 249 13.80 -6.23 12.04
CA ARG A 249 14.91 -5.57 12.73
C ARG A 249 15.27 -6.30 14.01
N SER A 250 14.31 -6.64 14.88
CA SER A 250 14.58 -7.45 16.07
C SER A 250 15.17 -8.83 15.77
N LEU A 251 14.70 -9.50 14.71
CA LEU A 251 15.25 -10.78 14.24
C LEU A 251 16.71 -10.62 13.79
N HIS A 252 16.99 -9.55 13.03
CA HIS A 252 18.32 -9.26 12.51
C HIS A 252 19.32 -8.86 13.60
N ASP A 253 18.88 -8.05 14.57
CA ASP A 253 19.72 -7.55 15.65
C ASP A 253 19.99 -8.64 16.70
N ALA A 254 18.99 -9.46 17.02
CA ALA A 254 19.14 -10.54 18.01
C ALA A 254 19.92 -11.74 17.47
N ARG A 255 19.91 -11.94 16.15
CA ARG A 255 20.53 -13.08 15.47
C ARG A 255 21.06 -12.64 14.10
N SER A 256 22.35 -12.87 13.87
CA SER A 256 22.97 -12.62 12.57
C SER A 256 22.34 -13.51 11.50
N MET A 257 21.38 -12.97 10.75
CA MET A 257 20.98 -13.52 9.46
C MET A 257 22.11 -13.27 8.48
N GLU A 258 22.66 -14.31 7.87
CA GLU A 258 23.74 -14.16 6.89
C GLU A 258 23.20 -13.65 5.56
N HIS A 259 21.99 -14.07 5.19
CA HIS A 259 21.39 -13.78 3.90
C HIS A 259 19.86 -13.69 3.96
N LEU A 260 19.25 -13.26 2.85
CA LEU A 260 17.83 -12.88 2.80
C LEU A 260 16.85 -13.95 3.29
N PHE A 261 17.19 -15.22 3.07
CA PHE A 261 16.38 -16.38 3.44
C PHE A 261 16.82 -17.12 4.71
N SER A 262 17.77 -16.60 5.48
CA SER A 262 18.26 -17.28 6.70
C SER A 262 17.16 -17.56 7.73
N TRP A 263 16.06 -16.81 7.69
CA TRP A 263 14.88 -17.03 8.55
C TRP A 263 14.21 -18.39 8.37
N LEU A 264 14.39 -19.07 7.22
CA LEU A 264 13.85 -20.43 7.01
C LEU A 264 14.51 -21.50 7.91
N ALA A 265 15.65 -21.17 8.52
CA ALA A 265 16.38 -22.04 9.45
C ALA A 265 16.11 -21.70 10.93
N PHE A 266 15.18 -20.78 11.21
CA PHE A 266 14.80 -20.47 12.59
C PHE A 266 13.90 -21.57 13.18
N THR A 267 14.22 -21.95 14.41
CA THR A 267 13.42 -22.89 15.21
C THR A 267 12.49 -22.14 16.16
N PRO A 268 11.43 -22.76 16.69
CA PRO A 268 10.56 -22.13 17.68
C PRO A 268 11.35 -21.58 18.88
N GLU A 269 12.33 -22.33 19.38
CA GLU A 269 13.14 -21.96 20.54
C GLU A 269 13.98 -20.71 20.23
N ARG A 270 14.57 -20.65 19.02
CA ARG A 270 15.34 -19.49 18.56
C ARG A 270 14.49 -18.24 18.48
N LEU A 271 13.24 -18.36 18.04
CA LEU A 271 12.31 -17.23 17.92
C LEU A 271 11.83 -16.74 19.29
N GLN A 272 11.61 -17.65 20.24
CA GLN A 272 11.17 -17.32 21.60
C GLN A 272 12.27 -16.62 22.41
N ALA A 273 13.54 -16.84 22.07
CA ALA A 273 14.66 -16.16 22.70
C ALA A 273 14.82 -14.69 22.26
N ILE A 274 13.98 -14.19 21.36
CA ILE A 274 14.08 -12.81 20.84
C ILE A 274 13.35 -11.85 21.77
N PRO A 275 14.00 -10.75 22.22
CA PRO A 275 13.36 -9.74 23.04
C PRO A 275 12.05 -9.23 22.41
N GLY A 276 10.96 -9.26 23.18
CA GLY A 276 9.63 -8.81 22.72
C GLY A 276 8.82 -9.86 21.92
N VAL A 277 9.33 -11.09 21.78
CA VAL A 277 8.59 -12.21 21.18
C VAL A 277 8.14 -13.18 22.28
N SER A 278 6.84 -13.23 22.56
CA SER A 278 6.28 -14.21 23.49
C SER A 278 6.27 -15.64 22.90
N THR A 279 6.13 -16.65 23.75
CA THR A 279 6.04 -18.08 23.34
C THR A 279 5.02 -18.30 22.21
N LEU A 280 3.79 -17.82 22.40
CA LEU A 280 2.72 -17.94 21.40
C LEU A 280 3.05 -17.19 20.10
N ARG A 281 3.67 -16.00 20.20
CA ARG A 281 4.05 -15.22 19.02
C ARG A 281 5.17 -15.91 18.25
N GLY A 282 6.15 -16.49 18.94
CA GLY A 282 7.25 -17.26 18.35
C GLY A 282 6.75 -18.49 17.61
N GLN A 283 5.83 -19.26 18.22
CA GLN A 283 5.19 -20.41 17.56
C GLN A 283 4.39 -20.01 16.32
N ARG A 284 3.58 -18.94 16.42
CA ARG A 284 2.80 -18.43 15.27
C ARG A 284 3.74 -18.01 14.13
N LEU A 285 4.82 -17.30 14.43
CA LEU A 285 5.78 -16.85 13.43
C LEU A 285 6.49 -18.03 12.76
N TRP A 286 6.91 -19.02 13.53
CA TRP A 286 7.48 -20.25 13.00
C TRP A 286 6.51 -20.98 12.04
N HIS A 287 5.24 -21.08 12.43
CA HIS A 287 4.22 -21.66 11.57
C HIS A 287 4.04 -20.86 10.27
N GLN A 288 4.04 -19.53 10.34
CA GLN A 288 4.00 -18.67 9.14
C GLN A 288 5.22 -18.90 8.23
N PHE A 289 6.42 -19.10 8.78
CA PHE A 289 7.61 -19.44 7.98
C PHE A 289 7.48 -20.78 7.28
N ASN A 290 6.88 -21.79 7.92
CA ASN A 290 6.62 -23.07 7.28
C ASN A 290 5.55 -22.96 6.19
N LEU A 291 4.45 -22.24 6.44
CA LEU A 291 3.45 -21.95 5.41
C LEU A 291 4.04 -21.18 4.22
N ALA A 292 5.04 -20.33 4.45
CA ALA A 292 5.74 -19.63 3.38
C ALA A 292 6.46 -20.62 2.42
N ARG A 293 6.96 -21.76 2.92
CA ARG A 293 7.61 -22.81 2.10
C ARG A 293 6.65 -23.42 1.07
N GLU A 294 5.35 -23.45 1.36
CA GLU A 294 4.31 -24.00 0.49
C GLU A 294 3.80 -22.98 -0.56
N ARG A 295 4.32 -21.74 -0.54
CA ARG A 295 3.89 -20.73 -1.51
C ARG A 295 4.38 -21.08 -2.92
N PRO A 296 3.58 -20.81 -3.96
CA PRO A 296 3.97 -21.03 -5.36
C PRO A 296 5.32 -20.42 -5.72
N PHE A 297 6.07 -21.11 -6.59
CA PHE A 297 7.40 -20.71 -7.07
C PHE A 297 7.49 -19.22 -7.48
N LEU A 298 6.51 -18.71 -8.23
CA LEU A 298 6.51 -17.30 -8.66
C LEU A 298 6.51 -16.29 -7.49
N ARG A 299 5.97 -16.64 -6.31
CA ARG A 299 6.05 -15.78 -5.13
C ARG A 299 7.46 -15.74 -4.55
N TRP A 300 8.21 -16.84 -4.63
CA TRP A 300 9.62 -16.88 -4.27
C TRP A 300 10.48 -16.07 -5.23
N ILE A 301 10.19 -16.13 -6.53
CA ILE A 301 10.81 -15.25 -7.54
C ILE A 301 10.54 -13.77 -7.23
N GLN A 302 9.32 -13.43 -6.80
CA GLN A 302 9.01 -12.08 -6.32
C GLN A 302 9.74 -11.73 -5.01
N ALA A 303 9.95 -12.68 -4.11
CA ALA A 303 10.68 -12.52 -2.84
C ALA A 303 12.17 -12.24 -3.08
N MET A 304 12.78 -12.91 -4.06
CA MET A 304 14.13 -12.61 -4.55
C MET A 304 14.22 -11.22 -5.21
N GLY A 305 13.09 -10.64 -5.60
CA GLY A 305 13.02 -9.30 -6.18
C GLY A 305 13.21 -9.25 -7.69
N VAL A 306 13.11 -10.40 -8.38
CA VAL A 306 13.24 -10.49 -9.85
C VAL A 306 12.18 -9.58 -10.51
N PRO A 307 12.56 -8.70 -11.46
CA PRO A 307 11.68 -7.64 -11.98
C PRO A 307 10.69 -8.12 -13.05
N ILE A 308 9.89 -9.14 -12.74
CA ILE A 308 8.90 -9.71 -13.67
C ILE A 308 7.59 -8.90 -13.58
N PRO A 309 7.02 -8.44 -14.71
CA PRO A 309 5.75 -7.74 -14.72
C PRO A 309 4.60 -8.72 -14.43
N LYS A 310 3.59 -8.26 -13.68
CA LYS A 310 2.41 -9.07 -13.34
C LYS A 310 1.69 -9.65 -14.56
N THR A 311 1.72 -8.94 -15.68
CA THR A 311 1.15 -9.38 -16.97
C THR A 311 1.79 -10.69 -17.47
N ALA A 312 3.08 -10.92 -17.18
CA ALA A 312 3.80 -12.11 -17.60
C ALA A 312 3.55 -13.33 -16.69
N PHE A 313 3.02 -13.15 -15.47
CA PHE A 313 2.93 -14.23 -14.48
C PHE A 313 2.10 -15.42 -14.97
N ALA A 314 1.01 -15.17 -15.70
CA ALA A 314 0.16 -16.24 -16.22
C ALA A 314 0.92 -17.20 -17.14
N ARG A 315 1.94 -16.71 -17.87
CA ARG A 315 2.76 -17.50 -18.79
C ARG A 315 3.93 -18.23 -18.10
N LEU A 316 4.17 -17.95 -16.82
CA LEU A 316 5.31 -18.45 -16.05
C LEU A 316 4.87 -19.37 -14.89
N LYS A 317 3.58 -19.73 -14.80
CA LYS A 317 3.03 -20.49 -13.66
C LYS A 317 3.68 -21.88 -13.49
N GLU A 318 3.99 -22.51 -14.61
CA GLU A 318 4.56 -23.87 -14.69
C GLU A 318 6.10 -23.85 -14.84
N ASP A 319 6.73 -22.70 -14.57
CA ASP A 319 8.18 -22.58 -14.60
C ASP A 319 8.84 -23.03 -13.31
N ASP A 320 10.13 -23.32 -13.43
CA ASP A 320 11.08 -23.51 -12.36
C ASP A 320 12.29 -22.59 -12.57
N TRP A 321 13.19 -22.58 -11.58
CA TRP A 321 14.40 -21.76 -11.59
C TRP A 321 15.27 -22.04 -12.82
N ARG A 322 15.46 -23.31 -13.17
CA ARG A 322 16.29 -23.74 -14.29
C ARG A 322 15.77 -23.22 -15.62
N ARG A 323 14.48 -23.42 -15.91
CA ARG A 323 13.82 -22.93 -17.14
C ARG A 323 13.90 -21.42 -17.26
N MET A 324 13.77 -20.70 -16.14
CA MET A 324 13.92 -19.25 -16.14
C MET A 324 15.36 -18.83 -16.48
N GLN A 325 16.35 -19.50 -15.89
CA GLN A 325 17.76 -19.20 -16.09
C GLN A 325 18.22 -19.50 -17.52
N GLU A 326 17.75 -20.59 -18.13
CA GLU A 326 18.08 -20.99 -19.50
C GLU A 326 17.48 -20.06 -20.58
N ARG A 327 16.55 -19.17 -20.22
CA ARG A 327 15.95 -18.25 -21.19
C ARG A 327 16.88 -17.13 -21.61
N ASN A 328 17.01 -16.97 -22.93
CA ASN A 328 17.68 -15.83 -23.53
C ASN A 328 16.75 -14.60 -23.62
N GLU A 329 17.33 -13.46 -24.01
CA GLU A 329 16.59 -12.19 -24.11
C GLU A 329 15.41 -12.25 -25.08
N GLU A 330 15.54 -12.95 -26.21
CA GLU A 330 14.48 -13.06 -27.21
C GLU A 330 13.26 -13.82 -26.67
N GLN A 331 13.50 -14.91 -25.94
CA GLN A 331 12.45 -15.68 -25.29
C GLN A 331 11.75 -14.84 -24.21
N TRP A 332 12.50 -14.07 -23.42
CA TRP A 332 11.93 -13.15 -22.44
C TRP A 332 11.04 -12.09 -23.10
N ARG A 333 11.43 -11.53 -24.25
CA ARG A 333 10.66 -10.52 -25.00
C ARG A 333 9.32 -11.04 -25.55
N ARG A 334 9.14 -12.36 -25.69
CA ARG A 334 7.86 -12.95 -26.12
C ARG A 334 6.78 -12.87 -25.05
N LEU A 335 7.13 -12.56 -23.81
CA LEU A 335 6.19 -12.47 -22.70
C LEU A 335 5.54 -11.08 -22.59
N PRO A 336 4.26 -11.01 -22.20
CA PRO A 336 3.52 -9.75 -22.17
C PRO A 336 4.10 -8.77 -21.14
N GLY A 337 4.41 -7.56 -21.60
CA GLY A 337 4.97 -6.48 -20.78
C GLY A 337 6.50 -6.55 -20.60
N ILE A 338 7.23 -7.36 -21.38
CA ILE A 338 8.69 -7.44 -21.34
C ILE A 338 9.29 -6.87 -22.63
N GLY A 339 9.87 -5.67 -22.54
CA GLY A 339 10.64 -5.05 -23.61
C GLY A 339 12.14 -5.42 -23.56
N ALA A 340 12.92 -4.92 -24.52
CA ALA A 340 14.35 -5.25 -24.65
C ALA A 340 15.17 -4.92 -23.39
N GLU A 341 14.95 -3.76 -22.78
CA GLU A 341 15.67 -3.37 -21.56
C GLU A 341 15.37 -4.31 -20.39
N ARG A 342 14.09 -4.66 -20.21
CA ARG A 342 13.67 -5.56 -19.14
C ARG A 342 14.15 -6.99 -19.37
N ALA A 343 14.19 -7.45 -20.62
CA ALA A 343 14.74 -8.76 -20.97
C ALA A 343 16.22 -8.85 -20.59
N ARG A 344 17.04 -7.84 -20.95
CA ARG A 344 18.44 -7.73 -20.48
C ARG A 344 18.54 -7.78 -18.96
N GLN A 345 17.74 -6.96 -18.27
CA GLN A 345 17.73 -6.92 -16.81
C GLN A 345 17.38 -8.28 -16.19
N LEU A 346 16.43 -9.03 -16.76
CA LEU A 346 16.06 -10.36 -16.27
C LEU A 346 17.20 -11.36 -16.44
N VAL A 347 17.84 -11.40 -17.61
CA VAL A 347 19.00 -12.28 -17.85
C VAL A 347 20.12 -11.95 -16.87
N THR A 348 20.49 -10.67 -16.72
CA THR A 348 21.50 -10.23 -15.76
C THR A 348 21.12 -10.62 -14.32
N PHE A 349 19.85 -10.45 -13.94
CA PHE A 349 19.39 -10.74 -12.59
C PHE A 349 19.49 -12.23 -12.26
N LEU A 350 19.03 -13.09 -13.17
CA LEU A 350 19.02 -14.56 -12.97
C LEU A 350 20.43 -15.16 -12.94
N HIS A 351 21.40 -14.50 -13.57
CA HIS A 351 22.81 -14.93 -13.59
C HIS A 351 23.70 -14.23 -12.55
N HIS A 352 23.14 -13.31 -11.75
CA HIS A 352 23.93 -12.61 -10.73
C HIS A 352 24.41 -13.59 -9.65
N PRO A 353 25.70 -13.57 -9.24
CA PRO A 353 26.28 -14.57 -8.35
C PRO A 353 25.53 -14.71 -7.01
N ASP A 354 25.20 -13.58 -6.35
CA ASP A 354 24.45 -13.62 -5.10
C ASP A 354 23.06 -14.23 -5.26
N VAL A 355 22.40 -13.96 -6.39
CA VAL A 355 21.05 -14.45 -6.68
C VAL A 355 21.10 -15.96 -6.95
N ALA A 356 22.08 -16.42 -7.73
CA ALA A 356 22.33 -17.83 -7.98
C ALA A 356 22.71 -18.59 -6.70
N ALA A 357 23.51 -17.99 -5.81
CA ALA A 357 23.85 -18.57 -4.51
C ALA A 357 22.61 -18.76 -3.63
N LEU A 358 21.72 -17.76 -3.58
CA LEU A 358 20.44 -17.87 -2.88
C LEU A 358 19.53 -18.94 -3.49
N ALA A 359 19.44 -19.02 -4.82
CA ALA A 359 18.63 -20.05 -5.49
C ALA A 359 19.14 -21.46 -5.16
N LYS A 360 20.46 -21.68 -5.21
CA LYS A 360 21.09 -22.95 -4.80
C LYS A 360 20.79 -23.29 -3.35
N TRP A 361 20.84 -22.30 -2.45
CA TRP A 361 20.51 -22.49 -1.04
C TRP A 361 19.03 -22.86 -0.84
N LEU A 362 18.10 -22.20 -1.55
CA LEU A 362 16.66 -22.52 -1.52
C LEU A 362 16.39 -23.94 -2.03
N SER A 363 17.09 -24.38 -3.08
CA SER A 363 17.03 -25.77 -3.57
C SER A 363 17.45 -26.76 -2.48
N GLY A 364 18.55 -26.49 -1.77
CA GLY A 364 18.99 -27.28 -0.62
C GLY A 364 17.99 -27.30 0.55
N GLN A 365 17.17 -26.26 0.70
CA GLN A 365 16.06 -26.18 1.65
C GLN A 365 14.76 -26.84 1.16
N ARG A 366 14.78 -27.46 -0.04
CA ARG A 366 13.64 -28.12 -0.69
C ARG A 366 12.45 -27.18 -0.94
N VAL A 367 12.72 -25.92 -1.30
CA VAL A 367 11.66 -24.99 -1.71
C VAL A 367 11.18 -25.36 -3.13
N PRO A 368 9.87 -25.58 -3.36
CA PRO A 368 9.37 -26.01 -4.66
C PRO A 368 9.76 -25.05 -5.81
N GLY A 369 10.29 -25.63 -6.90
CA GLY A 369 10.69 -24.91 -8.10
C GLY A 369 12.15 -24.40 -8.13
N PHE A 370 12.96 -24.67 -7.09
CA PHE A 370 14.38 -24.29 -7.03
C PHE A 370 15.36 -25.45 -7.17
#